data_AF-A0A1Q3A5Y9-F1
#
_entry.id   AF-A0A1Q3A5Y9-F1
#
_cell.length_a   1.000
_cell.length_b   1.000
_cell.length_c   1.000
_cell.angle_alpha   90.00
_cell.angle_beta   90.00
_cell.angle_gamma   90.00
#
_symmetry.space_group_name_H-M   'P 1'
#
loop_
_entity.id
_entity.type
_entity.pdbx_description
1 polymer ?
#
loop_
_entity_poly.entity_id
_entity_poly.type
_entity_poly.pdbx_seq_one_letter_code
_entity_poly.pdbx_strand_id
1 'polypeptide(L)'
;MGKCTVKCILWHFDMDGKLQNRLDNVGAELEWILDPSKISRKVRFSAVSPSDKILKKWKYRPRETRSNRFLDRVKLCPYENVVLTVRKNCPGFNLHSYDDLIDRCKRIQDGTREQWLDWDNVCINPISLSSKGWDFSSSQNGNLVCKCVTCSNTLCLQLNSGSQLNKRYWEKYVSSEHSIDCPWRKNQFDLVNEYYLQSWNLVRELERISRSRVSKESALFSGKLQSLFQIDDESLKLCLQGYELVEEDVVQCTGCHKRAFTKSILRDQINFHAEWCKYYNCEKLGEMIEKSVVLPMDKDINGRLKLLENYFETM
;
A
#
# COMPACT_ATOMS: atom_id res chain seq x y z
N MET A 1 8.04 65.87 54.14
CA MET A 1 6.73 65.24 53.87
C MET A 1 6.09 65.94 52.69
N GLY A 2 5.85 65.22 51.59
CA GLY A 2 5.18 65.72 50.39
C GLY A 2 4.96 64.55 49.44
N LYS A 3 3.82 63.88 49.55
CA LYS A 3 3.47 62.70 48.75
C LYS A 3 2.98 63.15 47.37
N CYS A 4 3.78 62.91 46.33
CA CYS A 4 3.29 62.92 44.95
C CYS A 4 2.34 61.74 44.73
N THR A 5 1.08 62.02 44.42
CA THR A 5 0.07 61.03 44.04
C THR A 5 -0.06 61.03 42.52
N VAL A 6 0.36 59.96 41.86
CA VAL A 6 0.12 59.73 40.44
C VAL A 6 -1.31 59.19 40.29
N LYS A 7 -2.21 59.99 39.71
CA LYS A 7 -3.54 59.55 39.28
C LYS A 7 -3.39 58.71 38.01
N CYS A 8 -3.55 57.39 38.12
CA CYS A 8 -3.82 56.54 36.95
C CYS A 8 -5.26 56.76 36.50
N ILE A 9 -5.42 57.33 35.30
CA ILE A 9 -6.70 57.42 34.59
C ILE A 9 -6.96 56.03 34.00
N LEU A 10 -7.84 55.26 34.63
CA LEU A 10 -8.41 54.04 34.05
C LEU A 10 -9.41 54.44 32.95
N TRP A 11 -8.99 54.32 31.70
CA TRP A 11 -9.93 54.30 30.57
C TRP A 11 -10.67 52.95 30.60
N HIS A 12 -11.92 52.96 31.04
CA HIS A 12 -12.85 51.87 30.77
C HIS A 12 -13.13 51.86 29.26
N PHE A 13 -12.48 50.95 28.53
CA PHE A 13 -12.92 50.58 27.19
C PHE A 13 -14.16 49.69 27.35
N ASP A 14 -15.33 50.28 27.15
CA ASP A 14 -16.58 49.55 27.02
C ASP A 14 -16.53 48.77 25.69
N MET A 15 -16.15 47.49 25.75
CA MET A 15 -16.14 46.63 24.58
C MET A 15 -17.60 46.32 24.22
N ASP A 16 -18.03 46.77 23.03
CA ASP A 16 -19.35 46.45 22.48
C ASP A 16 -19.59 44.93 22.60
N GLY A 17 -20.69 44.53 23.23
CA GLY A 17 -21.04 43.13 23.46
C GLY A 17 -21.13 42.30 22.18
N LYS A 18 -21.29 42.94 21.01
CA LYS A 18 -21.15 42.27 19.70
C LYS A 18 -19.71 41.94 19.34
N LEU A 19 -18.75 42.80 19.71
CA LEU A 19 -17.33 42.56 19.51
C LEU A 19 -16.83 41.46 20.45
N GLN A 20 -17.27 41.49 21.72
CA GLN A 20 -16.95 40.45 22.69
C GLN A 20 -17.47 39.08 22.23
N ASN A 21 -18.74 38.98 21.80
CA ASN A 21 -19.28 37.73 21.24
C ASN A 21 -18.54 37.25 19.99
N ARG A 22 -18.03 38.16 19.15
CA ARG A 22 -17.23 37.76 17.98
C ARG A 22 -15.85 37.26 18.39
N LEU A 23 -15.22 37.87 19.39
CA LEU A 23 -13.95 37.43 19.94
C LEU A 23 -14.09 36.07 20.65
N ASP A 24 -15.17 35.87 21.39
CA ASP A 24 -15.45 34.61 22.08
C ASP A 24 -15.73 33.48 21.07
N ASN A 25 -16.48 33.76 19.99
CA ASN A 25 -16.69 32.79 18.91
C ASN A 25 -15.39 32.45 18.17
N VAL A 26 -14.54 33.43 17.90
CA VAL A 26 -13.21 33.20 17.31
C VAL A 26 -12.31 32.44 18.29
N GLY A 27 -12.40 32.73 19.58
CA GLY A 27 -11.70 32.00 20.65
C GLY A 27 -12.12 30.53 20.71
N ALA A 28 -13.42 30.26 20.65
CA ALA A 28 -13.96 28.90 20.62
C ALA A 28 -13.61 28.15 19.33
N GLU A 29 -13.62 28.81 18.16
CA GLU A 29 -13.13 28.23 16.91
C GLU A 29 -11.62 27.95 16.98
N LEU A 30 -10.83 28.85 17.56
CA LEU A 30 -9.40 28.67 17.74
C LEU A 30 -9.10 27.56 18.74
N GLU A 31 -9.83 27.44 19.85
CA GLU A 31 -9.71 26.32 20.78
C GLU A 31 -10.10 24.99 20.12
N TRP A 32 -11.14 24.97 19.29
CA TRP A 32 -11.52 23.78 18.50
C TRP A 32 -10.45 23.42 17.46
N ILE A 33 -9.84 24.42 16.82
CA ILE A 33 -8.73 24.25 15.89
C ILE A 33 -7.47 23.84 16.63
N LEU A 34 -7.24 24.28 17.87
CA LEU A 34 -6.02 24.08 18.66
C LEU A 34 -6.08 22.87 19.61
N ASP A 35 -7.24 22.22 19.74
CA ASP A 35 -7.42 21.00 20.51
C ASP A 35 -6.48 19.89 20.00
N PRO A 36 -5.44 19.49 20.77
CA PRO A 36 -4.47 18.47 20.36
C PRO A 36 -5.10 17.10 20.12
N SER A 37 -6.30 16.85 20.65
CA SER A 37 -7.04 15.61 20.40
C SER A 37 -7.62 15.54 18.98
N LYS A 38 -7.77 16.70 18.31
CA LYS A 38 -8.33 16.84 16.95
C LYS A 38 -7.32 17.35 15.92
N ILE A 39 -6.34 18.19 16.30
CA ILE A 39 -5.16 18.43 15.47
C ILE A 39 -4.31 17.17 15.51
N SER A 40 -4.57 16.31 14.54
CA SER A 40 -3.74 15.16 14.31
C SER A 40 -3.80 14.20 15.51
N ARG A 41 -4.80 13.29 15.46
CA ARG A 41 -4.37 11.91 15.22
C ARG A 41 -3.40 12.00 14.05
N LYS A 42 -2.11 12.23 14.36
CA LYS A 42 -1.02 11.89 13.47
C LYS A 42 -1.34 10.44 13.25
N VAL A 43 -1.95 10.14 12.10
CA VAL A 43 -1.80 8.84 11.49
C VAL A 43 -0.29 8.80 11.29
N ARG A 44 0.43 8.45 12.36
CA ARG A 44 1.82 8.07 12.32
C ARG A 44 1.70 6.83 11.50
N PHE A 45 1.87 7.00 10.19
CA PHE A 45 2.40 5.92 9.41
C PHE A 45 3.76 5.66 10.05
N SER A 46 3.78 4.66 10.93
CA SER A 46 4.88 3.72 10.90
C SER A 46 4.97 3.32 9.43
N ALA A 47 5.84 3.98 8.67
CA ALA A 47 6.29 3.42 7.41
C ALA A 47 6.98 2.12 7.82
N VAL A 48 6.23 1.02 7.77
CA VAL A 48 6.73 -0.30 8.15
C VAL A 48 7.85 -0.68 7.18
N SER A 49 7.79 -0.17 5.94
CA SER A 49 8.83 -0.32 4.92
C SER A 49 9.47 1.01 4.46
N PRO A 50 10.78 1.04 4.17
CA PRO A 50 11.41 2.17 3.48
C PRO A 50 10.79 2.46 2.10
N SER A 51 10.29 1.46 1.38
CA SER A 51 9.57 1.64 0.11
C SER A 51 8.28 2.45 0.23
N ASP A 52 7.64 2.45 1.41
CA ASP A 52 6.46 3.29 1.68
C ASP A 52 6.80 4.78 1.77
N LYS A 53 8.08 5.10 2.01
CA LYS A 53 8.63 6.46 2.06
C LYS A 53 8.91 7.02 0.67
N ILE A 54 8.86 6.21 -0.39
CA ILE A 54 9.01 6.69 -1.76
C ILE A 54 7.84 7.62 -2.08
N LEU A 55 8.17 8.86 -2.42
CA LEU A 55 7.20 9.88 -2.81
C LEU A 55 6.59 9.49 -4.15
N LYS A 56 5.28 9.20 -4.14
CA LYS A 56 4.52 8.93 -5.35
C LYS A 56 3.68 10.15 -5.68
N LYS A 57 3.80 10.68 -6.91
CA LYS A 57 3.11 11.90 -7.35
C LYS A 57 1.60 11.83 -7.10
N TRP A 58 0.98 10.69 -7.35
CA TRP A 58 -0.45 10.47 -7.13
C TRP A 58 -0.89 10.54 -5.66
N LYS A 59 0.03 10.43 -4.68
CA LYS A 59 -0.30 10.59 -3.25
C LYS A 59 -0.60 12.03 -2.89
N TYR A 60 -0.19 13.00 -3.71
CA TYR A 60 -0.19 14.41 -3.34
C TYR A 60 -0.87 15.27 -4.40
N ARG A 61 -1.68 16.24 -3.96
CA ARG A 61 -2.19 17.30 -4.82
C ARG A 61 -2.00 18.67 -4.16
N PRO A 62 -1.90 19.76 -4.94
CA PRO A 62 -1.91 21.10 -4.37
C PRO A 62 -3.16 21.31 -3.52
N ARG A 63 -3.01 21.87 -2.31
CA ARG A 63 -4.17 22.28 -1.50
C ARG A 63 -4.87 23.45 -2.21
N GLU A 64 -6.19 23.41 -2.24
CA GLU A 64 -6.97 24.59 -2.61
C GLU A 64 -6.71 25.69 -1.57
N THR A 65 -5.95 26.70 -1.97
CA THR A 65 -5.74 27.90 -1.15
C THR A 65 -7.02 28.71 -1.16
N ARG A 66 -7.80 28.65 -0.09
CA ARG A 66 -8.77 29.72 0.19
C ARG A 66 -7.96 30.97 0.47
N SER A 67 -8.11 32.00 -0.36
CA SER A 67 -7.44 33.29 -0.16
C SER A 67 -7.85 33.85 1.20
N ASN A 68 -6.96 33.74 2.18
CA ASN A 68 -7.14 34.39 3.47
C ASN A 68 -6.14 35.53 3.55
N ARG A 69 -6.66 36.77 3.43
CA ARG A 69 -5.91 38.03 3.49
C ARG A 69 -5.08 38.24 4.77
N PHE A 70 -5.21 37.36 5.76
CA PHE A 70 -4.50 37.42 7.04
C PHE A 70 -3.41 36.35 7.19
N LEU A 71 -3.24 35.45 6.22
CA LEU A 71 -2.31 34.31 6.29
C LEU A 71 -1.15 34.38 5.29
N ASP A 72 -0.76 35.57 4.85
CA ASP A 72 0.34 35.78 3.87
C ASP A 72 1.71 35.20 4.30
N ARG A 73 1.85 34.73 5.55
CA ARG A 73 3.14 34.26 6.10
C ARG A 73 3.15 32.86 6.70
N VAL A 74 2.02 32.15 6.73
CA VAL A 74 2.04 30.76 7.21
C VAL A 74 2.39 29.86 6.04
N LYS A 75 3.61 29.29 6.05
CA LYS A 75 4.05 28.21 5.15
C LYS A 75 3.17 26.97 5.37
N LEU A 76 1.92 27.04 4.92
CA LEU A 76 1.05 25.88 4.80
C LEU A 76 1.71 24.94 3.80
N CYS A 77 1.87 23.68 4.18
CA CYS A 77 2.38 22.66 3.28
C CYS A 77 1.54 22.70 1.99
N PRO A 78 2.12 23.08 0.83
CA PRO A 78 1.34 23.45 -0.35
C PRO A 78 0.61 22.27 -0.97
N TYR A 79 0.95 21.05 -0.54
CA TYR A 79 0.34 19.81 -0.98
C TYR A 79 -0.38 19.13 0.18
N GLU A 80 -1.51 18.50 -0.12
CA GLU A 80 -2.14 17.55 0.77
C GLU A 80 -1.96 16.12 0.26
N ASN A 81 -1.90 15.18 1.18
CA ASN A 81 -1.91 13.76 0.86
C ASN A 81 -3.37 13.34 0.60
N VAL A 82 -3.71 13.14 -0.67
CA VAL A 82 -5.10 12.82 -1.07
C VAL A 82 -5.57 11.48 -0.55
N VAL A 83 -4.66 10.51 -0.39
CA VAL A 83 -4.98 9.18 0.14
C VAL A 83 -5.48 9.30 1.58
N LEU A 84 -4.83 10.15 2.38
CA LEU A 84 -5.23 10.42 3.75
C LEU A 84 -6.59 11.11 3.82
N THR A 85 -6.82 12.10 2.95
CA THR A 85 -8.10 12.81 2.91
C THR A 85 -9.25 11.86 2.55
N VAL A 86 -9.06 11.00 1.54
CA VAL A 86 -10.10 10.04 1.13
C VAL A 86 -10.33 8.97 2.21
N ARG A 87 -9.27 8.44 2.85
CA ARG A 87 -9.41 7.41 3.89
C ARG A 87 -10.19 7.91 5.12
N LYS A 88 -10.12 9.21 5.43
CA LYS A 88 -10.93 9.82 6.50
C LYS A 88 -12.42 9.81 6.15
N ASN A 89 -12.76 10.06 4.89
CA ASN A 89 -14.15 10.17 4.43
C ASN A 89 -14.76 8.81 4.08
N CYS A 90 -13.92 7.85 3.67
CA CYS A 90 -14.32 6.50 3.29
C CYS A 90 -13.44 5.48 4.02
N PRO A 91 -13.81 5.08 5.25
CA PRO A 91 -13.11 4.02 5.97
C PRO A 91 -13.00 2.75 5.12
N GLY A 92 -11.84 2.08 5.17
CA GLY A 92 -11.56 0.89 4.36
C GLY A 92 -11.20 1.16 2.89
N PHE A 93 -11.39 2.39 2.37
CA PHE A 93 -10.93 2.71 1.02
C PHE A 93 -9.48 3.19 1.03
N ASN A 94 -8.62 2.45 0.33
CA ASN A 94 -7.21 2.78 0.16
C ASN A 94 -6.72 2.24 -1.18
N LEU A 95 -7.00 3.01 -2.25
CA LEU A 95 -6.81 2.59 -3.63
C LEU A 95 -5.41 2.10 -3.97
N HIS A 96 -4.41 2.57 -3.25
CA HIS A 96 -3.01 2.36 -3.58
C HIS A 96 -2.20 1.69 -2.46
N SER A 97 -2.86 1.16 -1.43
CA SER A 97 -2.15 0.36 -0.42
C SER A 97 -1.94 -1.05 -0.93
N TYR A 98 -0.67 -1.36 -1.15
CA TYR A 98 -0.24 -2.69 -1.53
C TYR A 98 -0.50 -3.69 -0.40
N ASP A 99 -0.21 -3.32 0.85
CA ASP A 99 -0.44 -4.17 2.01
C ASP A 99 -1.92 -4.49 2.16
N ASP A 100 -2.81 -3.48 2.06
CA ASP A 100 -4.25 -3.71 2.15
C ASP A 100 -4.74 -4.64 1.02
N LEU A 101 -4.15 -4.55 -0.18
CA LEU A 101 -4.44 -5.43 -1.31
C LEU A 101 -4.02 -6.87 -1.02
N ILE A 102 -2.77 -7.08 -0.59
CA ILE A 102 -2.21 -8.41 -0.32
C ILE A 102 -2.92 -9.06 0.86
N ASP A 103 -3.24 -8.30 1.90
CA ASP A 103 -3.99 -8.80 3.06
C ASP A 103 -5.38 -9.30 2.69
N ARG A 104 -6.10 -8.58 1.81
CA ARG A 104 -7.39 -9.06 1.26
C ARG A 104 -7.20 -10.31 0.41
N CYS A 105 -6.18 -10.33 -0.46
CA CYS A 105 -5.87 -11.46 -1.32
C CYS A 105 -5.61 -12.72 -0.49
N LYS A 106 -4.80 -12.58 0.56
CA LYS A 106 -4.50 -13.62 1.54
C LYS A 106 -5.76 -14.13 2.21
N ARG A 107 -6.64 -13.25 2.71
CA ARG A 107 -7.90 -13.67 3.35
C ARG A 107 -8.82 -14.45 2.42
N ILE A 108 -8.90 -14.05 1.14
CA ILE A 108 -9.65 -14.80 0.13
C ILE A 108 -9.01 -16.17 -0.11
N GLN A 109 -7.69 -16.23 -0.28
CA GLN A 109 -6.96 -17.49 -0.48
C GLN A 109 -7.12 -18.44 0.71
N ASP A 110 -6.85 -17.96 1.92
CA ASP A 110 -6.94 -18.74 3.16
C ASP A 110 -8.39 -19.23 3.40
N GLY A 111 -9.37 -18.34 3.19
CA GLY A 111 -10.78 -18.65 3.36
C GLY A 111 -11.34 -19.64 2.33
N THR A 112 -10.67 -19.81 1.18
CA THR A 112 -11.10 -20.70 0.10
C THR A 112 -10.22 -21.94 -0.06
N ARG A 113 -9.20 -22.11 0.79
CA ARG A 113 -8.18 -23.17 0.68
C ARG A 113 -8.75 -24.60 0.60
N GLU A 114 -9.86 -24.84 1.28
CA GLU A 114 -10.48 -26.18 1.39
C GLU A 114 -11.58 -26.40 0.34
N GLN A 115 -11.72 -25.46 -0.62
CA GLN A 115 -12.75 -25.51 -1.65
C GLN A 115 -12.14 -25.64 -3.05
N TRP A 116 -12.84 -26.40 -3.88
CA TRP A 116 -12.55 -26.54 -5.29
C TRP A 116 -13.24 -25.38 -6.01
N LEU A 117 -12.49 -24.29 -6.24
CA LEU A 117 -12.94 -23.11 -6.98
C LEU A 117 -12.15 -22.98 -8.27
N ASP A 118 -12.83 -22.77 -9.40
CA ASP A 118 -12.18 -22.55 -10.69
C ASP A 118 -11.77 -21.07 -10.82
N TRP A 119 -10.67 -20.73 -10.16
CA TRP A 119 -10.06 -19.42 -10.30
C TRP A 119 -9.58 -19.20 -11.73
N ASP A 120 -10.03 -18.10 -12.33
CA ASP A 120 -9.59 -17.67 -13.67
C ASP A 120 -8.30 -16.87 -13.59
N ASN A 121 -7.46 -16.98 -14.61
CA ASN A 121 -6.18 -16.28 -14.66
C ASN A 121 -6.31 -14.79 -15.01
N VAL A 122 -7.45 -14.32 -15.52
CA VAL A 122 -7.65 -12.92 -15.93
C VAL A 122 -8.66 -12.19 -15.05
N CYS A 123 -9.91 -12.63 -15.03
CA CYS A 123 -11.05 -11.87 -14.54
C CYS A 123 -11.34 -12.14 -13.07
N ILE A 124 -11.52 -13.40 -12.69
CA ILE A 124 -11.99 -13.77 -11.35
C ILE A 124 -10.92 -14.61 -10.64
N ASN A 125 -10.11 -13.92 -9.85
CA ASN A 125 -9.14 -14.50 -8.94
C ASN A 125 -9.01 -13.64 -7.67
N PRO A 126 -8.33 -14.15 -6.63
CA PRO A 126 -8.25 -13.42 -5.36
C PRO A 126 -7.61 -12.04 -5.49
N ILE A 127 -6.60 -11.87 -6.36
CA ILE A 127 -5.97 -10.57 -6.53
C ILE A 127 -6.87 -9.58 -7.28
N SER A 128 -7.62 -10.02 -8.31
CA SER A 128 -8.55 -9.18 -9.05
C SER A 128 -9.72 -8.73 -8.17
N LEU A 129 -10.30 -9.63 -7.37
CA LEU A 129 -11.36 -9.29 -6.40
C LEU A 129 -10.85 -8.30 -5.34
N SER A 130 -9.67 -8.56 -4.78
CA SER A 130 -9.03 -7.69 -3.79
C SER A 130 -8.72 -6.29 -4.33
N SER A 131 -8.41 -6.18 -5.64
CA SER A 131 -8.16 -4.92 -6.32
C SER A 131 -9.42 -4.05 -6.46
N LYS A 132 -10.61 -4.66 -6.35
CA LYS A 132 -11.91 -4.00 -6.29
C LYS A 132 -12.45 -3.83 -4.87
N GLY A 133 -11.61 -4.03 -3.85
CA GLY A 133 -12.00 -3.81 -2.45
C GLY A 133 -12.97 -4.87 -1.90
N TRP A 134 -13.11 -6.00 -2.58
CA TRP A 134 -13.81 -7.17 -2.06
C TRP A 134 -12.89 -7.91 -1.09
N ASP A 135 -13.45 -8.32 0.04
CA ASP A 135 -12.78 -9.10 1.07
C ASP A 135 -13.54 -10.39 1.34
N PHE A 136 -12.87 -11.40 1.86
CA PHE A 136 -13.49 -12.68 2.16
C PHE A 136 -14.55 -12.53 3.25
N SER A 137 -15.70 -13.17 3.05
CA SER A 137 -16.74 -13.30 4.09
C SER A 137 -16.99 -14.76 4.43
N SER A 138 -17.29 -15.58 3.42
CA SER A 138 -17.55 -17.00 3.59
C SER A 138 -17.45 -17.71 2.25
N SER A 139 -17.32 -19.04 2.27
CA SER A 139 -17.53 -19.85 1.06
C SER A 139 -18.20 -21.15 1.42
N GLN A 140 -19.08 -21.66 0.56
CA GLN A 140 -19.74 -22.95 0.74
C GLN A 140 -20.15 -23.54 -0.61
N ASN A 141 -19.86 -24.83 -0.81
CA ASN A 141 -20.29 -25.60 -1.99
C ASN A 141 -19.95 -24.93 -3.33
N GLY A 142 -18.75 -24.34 -3.47
CA GLY A 142 -18.33 -23.67 -4.70
C GLY A 142 -18.82 -22.23 -4.87
N ASN A 143 -19.58 -21.72 -3.90
CA ASN A 143 -19.99 -20.33 -3.84
C ASN A 143 -19.04 -19.55 -2.95
N LEU A 144 -18.46 -18.49 -3.50
CA LEU A 144 -17.67 -17.50 -2.78
C LEU A 144 -18.54 -16.30 -2.45
N VAL A 145 -18.54 -15.91 -1.18
CA VAL A 145 -19.18 -14.70 -0.70
C VAL A 145 -18.11 -13.73 -0.22
N CYS A 146 -18.07 -12.56 -0.86
CA CYS A 146 -17.18 -11.47 -0.52
C CYS A 146 -17.98 -10.29 0.03
N LYS A 147 -17.36 -9.48 0.90
CA LYS A 147 -17.93 -8.24 1.41
C LYS A 147 -17.02 -7.07 1.07
N CYS A 148 -17.60 -5.95 0.63
CA CYS A 148 -16.81 -4.76 0.36
C CYS A 148 -16.31 -4.13 1.67
N VAL A 149 -15.01 -3.86 1.76
CA VAL A 149 -14.38 -3.25 2.94
C VAL A 149 -14.85 -1.83 3.26
N THR A 150 -15.47 -1.15 2.30
CA THR A 150 -15.94 0.24 2.44
C THR A 150 -17.45 0.31 2.59
N CYS A 151 -18.20 -0.25 1.65
CA CYS A 151 -19.65 -0.10 1.63
C CYS A 151 -20.42 -1.27 2.25
N SER A 152 -19.73 -2.32 2.72
CA SER A 152 -20.32 -3.51 3.34
C SER A 152 -21.31 -4.32 2.48
N ASN A 153 -21.53 -3.95 1.21
CA ASN A 153 -22.29 -4.78 0.27
C ASN A 153 -21.62 -6.13 0.08
N THR A 154 -22.42 -7.10 -0.33
CA THR A 154 -22.02 -8.49 -0.49
C THR A 154 -22.04 -8.87 -1.97
N LEU A 155 -20.99 -9.55 -2.42
CA LEU A 155 -20.86 -10.14 -3.74
C LEU A 155 -20.89 -11.66 -3.59
N CYS A 156 -21.78 -12.34 -4.31
CA CYS A 156 -21.85 -13.80 -4.34
C CYS A 156 -21.45 -14.30 -5.73
N LEU A 157 -20.43 -15.16 -5.80
CA LEU A 157 -19.90 -15.74 -7.03
C LEU A 157 -19.98 -17.26 -6.98
N GLN A 158 -20.49 -17.87 -8.03
CA GLN A 158 -20.48 -19.32 -8.21
C GLN A 158 -19.33 -19.68 -9.15
N LEU A 159 -18.27 -20.28 -8.61
CA LEU A 159 -16.99 -20.43 -9.31
C LEU A 159 -16.74 -21.84 -9.86
N ASN A 160 -17.78 -22.67 -9.97
CA ASN A 160 -17.66 -24.07 -10.43
C ASN A 160 -18.21 -24.25 -11.87
N SER A 161 -18.33 -23.17 -12.63
CA SER A 161 -19.12 -23.15 -13.86
C SER A 161 -18.32 -22.77 -15.12
N GLY A 162 -16.99 -22.65 -15.01
CA GLY A 162 -16.06 -22.42 -16.13
C GLY A 162 -15.77 -20.95 -16.48
N SER A 163 -14.71 -20.73 -17.26
CA SER A 163 -14.09 -19.41 -17.49
C SER A 163 -14.96 -18.39 -18.24
N GLN A 164 -15.87 -18.82 -19.12
CA GLN A 164 -16.75 -17.91 -19.87
C GLN A 164 -17.73 -17.16 -18.96
N LEU A 165 -18.15 -17.77 -17.85
CA LEU A 165 -19.02 -17.12 -16.87
C LEU A 165 -18.26 -16.09 -16.04
N ASN A 166 -16.95 -16.28 -15.82
CA ASN A 166 -16.13 -15.39 -15.02
C ASN A 166 -16.01 -13.98 -15.61
N LYS A 167 -15.91 -13.85 -16.94
CA LYS A 167 -15.93 -12.53 -17.61
C LYS A 167 -17.28 -11.83 -17.40
N ARG A 168 -18.40 -12.55 -17.56
CA ARG A 168 -19.74 -12.01 -17.29
C ARG A 168 -19.91 -11.60 -15.83
N TYR A 169 -19.38 -12.40 -14.89
CA TYR A 169 -19.40 -12.05 -13.47
C TYR A 169 -18.67 -10.75 -13.20
N TRP A 170 -17.50 -10.57 -13.81
CA TRP A 170 -16.71 -9.36 -13.68
C TRP A 170 -17.44 -8.11 -14.19
N GLU A 171 -17.90 -8.18 -15.45
CA GLU A 171 -18.57 -7.06 -16.12
C GLU A 171 -19.89 -6.69 -15.44
N LYS A 172 -20.67 -7.69 -15.03
CA LYS A 172 -22.02 -7.47 -14.53
C LYS A 172 -22.10 -7.24 -13.03
N TYR A 173 -21.29 -7.92 -12.22
CA TYR A 173 -21.49 -7.95 -10.76
C TYR A 173 -20.30 -7.40 -9.97
N VAL A 174 -19.07 -7.82 -10.26
CA VAL A 174 -17.89 -7.43 -9.44
C VAL A 174 -17.74 -5.91 -9.32
N SER A 175 -18.03 -5.16 -10.40
CA SER A 175 -17.97 -3.69 -10.35
C SER A 175 -19.28 -3.05 -9.87
N SER A 176 -20.44 -3.68 -10.10
CA SER A 176 -21.74 -3.04 -9.92
C SER A 176 -22.40 -3.29 -8.56
N GLU A 177 -22.05 -4.39 -7.88
CA GLU A 177 -22.62 -4.81 -6.58
C GLU A 177 -22.20 -3.92 -5.41
N HIS A 178 -21.26 -3.01 -5.63
CA HIS A 178 -20.99 -1.95 -4.68
C HIS A 178 -22.17 -0.97 -4.57
N SER A 179 -22.35 -0.36 -3.40
CA SER A 179 -23.31 0.74 -3.24
C SER A 179 -22.96 1.88 -4.21
N ILE A 180 -23.98 2.67 -4.60
CA ILE A 180 -23.84 3.69 -5.65
C ILE A 180 -22.69 4.68 -5.36
N ASP A 181 -22.55 5.06 -4.10
CA ASP A 181 -21.55 6.03 -3.64
C ASP A 181 -20.21 5.40 -3.21
N CYS A 182 -20.08 4.08 -3.33
CA CYS A 182 -18.85 3.39 -2.96
C CYS A 182 -17.72 3.75 -3.94
N PRO A 183 -16.56 4.23 -3.46
CA PRO A 183 -15.46 4.60 -4.33
C PRO A 183 -14.88 3.40 -5.12
N TRP A 184 -14.97 2.18 -4.61
CA TRP A 184 -14.53 0.96 -5.33
C TRP A 184 -15.36 0.66 -6.58
N ARG A 185 -16.59 1.20 -6.67
CA ARG A 185 -17.45 1.03 -7.87
C ARG A 185 -16.78 1.57 -9.13
N LYS A 186 -16.10 2.71 -9.02
CA LYS A 186 -15.45 3.41 -10.15
C LYS A 186 -13.93 3.24 -10.19
N ASN A 187 -13.33 2.81 -9.08
CA ASN A 187 -11.88 2.69 -8.95
C ASN A 187 -11.44 1.23 -8.87
N GLN A 188 -10.16 0.98 -9.11
CA GLN A 188 -9.53 -0.32 -8.95
C GLN A 188 -8.05 -0.10 -8.64
N PHE A 189 -7.49 -0.92 -7.74
CA PHE A 189 -6.05 -0.92 -7.54
C PHE A 189 -5.35 -1.25 -8.86
N ASP A 190 -4.30 -0.50 -9.20
CA ASP A 190 -3.56 -0.65 -10.44
C ASP A 190 -2.65 -1.89 -10.38
N LEU A 191 -3.21 -3.06 -10.71
CA LEU A 191 -2.46 -4.32 -10.66
C LEU A 191 -1.27 -4.32 -11.63
N VAL A 192 -1.42 -3.72 -12.80
CA VAL A 192 -0.41 -3.70 -13.86
C VAL A 192 0.87 -3.01 -13.38
N ASN A 193 0.72 -1.83 -12.78
CA ASN A 193 1.86 -1.01 -12.40
C ASN A 193 2.35 -1.26 -10.97
N GLU A 194 1.47 -1.70 -10.06
CA GLU A 194 1.77 -1.75 -8.62
C GLU A 194 1.82 -3.15 -8.02
N TYR A 195 1.22 -4.16 -8.67
CA TYR A 195 1.26 -5.56 -8.22
C TYR A 195 2.23 -6.42 -9.03
N TYR A 196 2.10 -6.44 -10.35
CA TYR A 196 2.99 -7.22 -11.21
C TYR A 196 4.42 -6.68 -11.16
N LEU A 197 5.41 -7.55 -11.41
CA LEU A 197 6.82 -7.16 -11.40
C LEU A 197 7.11 -6.12 -12.49
N GLN A 198 7.53 -4.92 -12.06
CA GLN A 198 7.92 -3.78 -12.89
C GLN A 198 9.23 -3.17 -12.38
N SER A 199 10.00 -2.53 -13.26
CA SER A 199 11.31 -1.95 -12.90
C SER A 199 11.21 -0.97 -11.71
N TRP A 200 10.18 -0.12 -11.71
CA TRP A 200 9.96 0.88 -10.68
C TRP A 200 9.42 0.34 -9.35
N ASN A 201 8.96 -0.92 -9.28
CA ASN A 201 8.47 -1.53 -8.04
C ASN A 201 9.42 -2.60 -7.46
N LEU A 202 10.57 -2.86 -8.12
CA LEU A 202 11.60 -3.79 -7.68
C LEU A 202 12.11 -3.53 -6.26
N VAL A 203 12.13 -2.27 -5.81
CA VAL A 203 12.56 -1.91 -4.45
C VAL A 203 11.77 -2.67 -3.37
N ARG A 204 10.49 -2.96 -3.59
CA ARG A 204 9.67 -3.76 -2.66
C ARG A 204 10.17 -5.20 -2.58
N GLU A 205 10.58 -5.77 -3.70
CA GLU A 205 11.12 -7.12 -3.77
C GLU A 205 12.50 -7.19 -3.11
N LEU A 206 13.38 -6.22 -3.37
CA LEU A 206 14.67 -6.13 -2.71
C LEU A 206 14.52 -6.06 -1.19
N GLU A 207 13.58 -5.24 -0.70
CA GLU A 207 13.27 -5.15 0.73
C GLU A 207 12.71 -6.45 1.30
N ARG A 208 11.81 -7.12 0.58
CA ARG A 208 11.25 -8.41 0.98
C ARG A 208 12.35 -9.45 1.15
N ILE A 209 13.21 -9.60 0.15
CA ILE A 209 14.33 -10.55 0.18
C ILE A 209 15.29 -10.21 1.33
N SER A 210 15.62 -8.93 1.51
CA SER A 210 16.51 -8.48 2.58
C SER A 210 15.96 -8.73 4.00
N ARG A 211 14.64 -8.79 4.15
CA ARG A 211 13.95 -9.10 5.41
C ARG A 211 13.68 -10.58 5.62
N SER A 212 13.95 -11.41 4.63
CA SER A 212 13.71 -12.84 4.71
C SER A 212 14.43 -13.41 5.93
N ARG A 213 13.71 -14.20 6.73
CA ARG A 213 14.21 -14.73 8.01
C ARG A 213 15.08 -15.97 7.86
N VAL A 214 15.52 -16.28 6.64
CA VAL A 214 16.31 -17.50 6.41
C VAL A 214 17.68 -17.34 7.06
N SER A 215 18.17 -18.44 7.64
CA SER A 215 19.34 -18.46 8.52
C SER A 215 20.51 -17.73 7.87
N LYS A 216 20.95 -16.63 8.50
CA LYS A 216 22.17 -15.89 8.14
C LYS A 216 23.41 -16.56 8.72
N GLU A 217 23.40 -17.89 8.80
CA GLU A 217 24.57 -18.62 9.25
C GLU A 217 25.75 -18.31 8.32
N SER A 218 26.94 -18.32 8.91
CA SER A 218 28.23 -17.88 8.38
C SER A 218 28.72 -18.69 7.18
N ALA A 219 27.96 -18.66 6.09
CA ALA A 219 28.31 -19.26 4.82
C ALA A 219 29.20 -18.30 4.01
N LEU A 220 30.19 -18.86 3.31
CA LEU A 220 30.94 -18.14 2.30
C LEU A 220 30.01 -17.91 1.09
N PHE A 221 29.50 -16.68 0.96
CA PHE A 221 28.66 -16.29 -0.17
C PHE A 221 29.54 -16.05 -1.40
N SER A 222 29.36 -16.86 -2.45
CA SER A 222 30.18 -16.80 -3.67
C SER A 222 29.53 -15.98 -4.79
N GLY A 223 28.21 -15.78 -4.75
CA GLY A 223 27.45 -15.01 -5.74
C GLY A 223 27.20 -13.56 -5.34
N LYS A 224 27.23 -12.63 -6.31
CA LYS A 224 26.97 -11.19 -6.11
C LYS A 224 25.66 -10.92 -5.35
N LEU A 225 24.59 -11.64 -5.68
CA LEU A 225 23.29 -11.52 -5.03
C LEU A 225 23.26 -12.18 -3.65
N GLN A 226 23.90 -13.34 -3.48
CA GLN A 226 24.03 -14.00 -2.19
C GLN A 226 24.75 -13.07 -1.19
N SER A 227 25.85 -12.44 -1.62
CA SER A 227 26.59 -11.48 -0.80
C SER A 227 25.79 -10.21 -0.51
N LEU A 228 24.96 -9.76 -1.46
CA LEU A 228 24.09 -8.59 -1.27
C LEU A 228 23.04 -8.82 -0.18
N PHE A 229 22.41 -10.00 -0.18
CA PHE A 229 21.32 -10.32 0.73
C PHE A 229 21.75 -11.10 1.98
N GLN A 230 22.98 -11.61 2.00
CA GLN A 230 23.55 -12.46 3.06
C GLN A 230 22.69 -13.72 3.29
N ILE A 231 22.36 -14.43 2.21
CA ILE A 231 21.56 -15.65 2.23
C ILE A 231 22.22 -16.71 1.35
N ASP A 232 22.03 -17.99 1.72
CA ASP A 232 22.52 -19.12 0.94
C ASP A 232 21.81 -19.24 -0.43
N ASP A 233 22.35 -20.08 -1.31
CA ASP A 233 21.89 -20.21 -2.69
C ASP A 233 20.46 -20.74 -2.80
N GLU A 234 20.11 -21.75 -2.01
CA GLU A 234 18.78 -22.37 -2.05
C GLU A 234 17.72 -21.37 -1.58
N SER A 235 18.00 -20.67 -0.49
CA SER A 235 17.16 -19.61 0.06
C SER A 235 17.02 -18.43 -0.89
N LEU A 236 18.12 -18.02 -1.54
CA LEU A 236 18.08 -16.99 -2.57
C LEU A 236 17.19 -17.42 -3.73
N LYS A 237 17.34 -18.65 -4.22
CA LYS A 237 16.55 -19.19 -5.33
C LYS A 237 15.05 -19.17 -4.99
N LEU A 238 14.66 -19.62 -3.80
CA LEU A 238 13.26 -19.53 -3.33
C LEU A 238 12.78 -18.07 -3.26
N CYS A 239 13.60 -17.19 -2.70
CA CYS A 239 13.27 -15.77 -2.58
C CYS A 239 13.07 -15.09 -3.94
N LEU A 240 13.92 -15.39 -4.93
CA LEU A 240 13.83 -14.90 -6.31
C LEU A 240 12.61 -15.45 -7.05
N GLN A 241 12.19 -16.67 -6.74
CA GLN A 241 10.93 -17.24 -7.21
C GLN A 241 9.71 -16.71 -6.42
N GLY A 242 9.89 -15.79 -5.48
CA GLY A 242 8.79 -15.14 -4.77
C GLY A 242 8.20 -15.95 -3.62
N TYR A 243 8.96 -16.92 -3.10
CA TYR A 243 8.59 -17.68 -1.90
C TYR A 243 9.21 -17.10 -0.63
N GLU A 244 8.55 -17.36 0.49
CA GLU A 244 9.06 -17.15 1.85
C GLU A 244 8.91 -18.44 2.67
N LEU A 245 9.86 -18.70 3.57
CA LEU A 245 9.79 -19.85 4.48
C LEU A 245 8.73 -19.57 5.55
N VAL A 246 7.81 -20.51 5.76
CA VAL A 246 6.75 -20.41 6.77
C VAL A 246 6.92 -21.46 7.86
N GLU A 247 7.33 -22.68 7.49
CA GLU A 247 7.67 -23.79 8.37
C GLU A 247 8.96 -24.45 7.85
N GLU A 248 9.61 -25.35 8.60
CA GLU A 248 10.96 -25.88 8.27
C GLU A 248 11.12 -26.34 6.81
N ASP A 249 10.15 -27.09 6.28
CA ASP A 249 10.18 -27.64 4.91
C ASP A 249 9.06 -27.07 4.02
N VAL A 250 8.35 -26.02 4.47
CA VAL A 250 7.20 -25.44 3.76
C VAL A 250 7.43 -23.97 3.47
N VAL A 251 7.29 -23.63 2.19
CA VAL A 251 7.31 -22.26 1.71
C VAL A 251 5.94 -21.81 1.23
N GLN A 252 5.72 -20.50 1.23
CA GLN A 252 4.52 -19.87 0.73
C GLN A 252 4.90 -18.78 -0.28
N CYS A 253 4.19 -18.74 -1.41
CA CYS A 253 4.36 -17.64 -2.36
C CYS A 253 3.82 -16.34 -1.77
N THR A 254 4.58 -15.25 -1.82
CA THR A 254 4.15 -13.95 -1.29
C THR A 254 3.19 -13.18 -2.21
N GLY A 255 2.90 -13.73 -3.41
CA GLY A 255 1.97 -13.15 -4.38
C GLY A 255 0.62 -13.89 -4.39
N CYS A 256 0.65 -15.20 -4.61
CA CYS A 256 -0.57 -16.01 -4.70
C CYS A 256 -0.90 -16.82 -3.45
N HIS A 257 -0.09 -16.74 -2.39
CA HIS A 257 -0.28 -17.43 -1.10
C HIS A 257 -0.39 -18.95 -1.15
N LYS A 258 -0.12 -19.58 -2.29
CA LYS A 258 0.00 -21.03 -2.40
C LYS A 258 1.21 -21.53 -1.61
N ARG A 259 1.03 -22.64 -0.93
CA ARG A 259 2.08 -23.33 -0.16
C ARG A 259 2.59 -24.54 -0.93
N ALA A 260 3.87 -24.83 -0.77
CA ALA A 260 4.51 -26.01 -1.33
C ALA A 260 5.69 -26.43 -0.45
N PHE A 261 6.12 -27.68 -0.63
CA PHE A 261 7.34 -28.16 0.01
C PHE A 261 8.58 -27.59 -0.69
N THR A 262 9.58 -27.19 0.09
CA THR A 262 10.84 -26.63 -0.40
C THR A 262 11.50 -27.54 -1.44
N LYS A 263 11.52 -28.86 -1.17
CA LYS A 263 12.10 -29.89 -2.05
C LYS A 263 11.45 -29.91 -3.43
N SER A 264 10.12 -29.77 -3.51
CA SER A 264 9.38 -29.81 -4.77
C SER A 264 9.67 -28.62 -5.68
N ILE A 265 10.03 -27.47 -5.10
CA ILE A 265 10.42 -26.29 -5.87
C ILE A 265 11.88 -26.38 -6.30
N LEU A 266 12.78 -26.72 -5.37
CA LEU A 266 14.22 -26.68 -5.62
C LEU A 266 14.72 -27.84 -6.50
N ARG A 267 14.23 -29.06 -6.27
CA ARG A 267 14.69 -30.28 -6.95
C ARG A 267 13.87 -30.59 -8.19
N ASP A 268 12.54 -30.60 -8.05
CA ASP A 268 11.65 -31.02 -9.14
C ASP A 268 11.35 -29.86 -10.11
N GLN A 269 11.75 -28.63 -9.75
CA GLN A 269 11.56 -27.41 -10.55
C GLN A 269 10.10 -27.16 -10.94
N ILE A 270 9.17 -27.60 -10.09
CA ILE A 270 7.73 -27.47 -10.35
C ILE A 270 7.28 -26.04 -10.03
N ASN A 271 6.56 -25.43 -10.97
CA ASN A 271 5.92 -24.14 -10.76
C ASN A 271 4.59 -24.31 -10.03
N PHE A 272 4.57 -24.02 -8.73
CA PHE A 272 3.35 -24.08 -7.90
C PHE A 272 2.56 -22.76 -7.88
N HIS A 273 3.00 -21.72 -8.58
CA HIS A 273 2.26 -20.46 -8.61
C HIS A 273 0.90 -20.62 -9.29
N ALA A 274 -0.06 -19.78 -8.91
CA ALA A 274 -1.23 -19.57 -9.73
C ALA A 274 -0.84 -18.78 -10.99
N GLU A 275 -1.53 -19.00 -12.11
CA GLU A 275 -1.24 -18.31 -13.38
C GLU A 275 -1.34 -16.78 -13.30
N TRP A 276 -2.22 -16.26 -12.44
CA TRP A 276 -2.36 -14.82 -12.20
C TRP A 276 -1.30 -14.25 -11.23
N CYS A 277 -0.41 -15.08 -10.69
CA CYS A 277 0.63 -14.66 -9.75
C CYS A 277 1.68 -13.77 -10.44
N LYS A 278 2.16 -12.74 -9.73
CA LYS A 278 3.26 -11.89 -10.22
C LYS A 278 4.59 -12.64 -10.42
N TYR A 279 4.75 -13.79 -9.79
CA TYR A 279 5.93 -14.67 -9.93
C TYR A 279 5.66 -15.90 -10.80
N TYR A 280 4.55 -15.94 -11.56
CA TYR A 280 4.25 -17.08 -12.42
C TYR A 280 5.41 -17.39 -13.40
N ASN A 281 6.07 -16.34 -13.91
CA ASN A 281 7.41 -16.49 -14.48
C ASN A 281 8.45 -16.44 -13.34
N CYS A 282 8.93 -17.61 -12.94
CA CYS A 282 9.86 -17.82 -11.84
C CYS A 282 11.23 -17.15 -12.03
N GLU A 283 11.64 -16.86 -13.27
CA GLU A 283 12.97 -16.31 -13.59
C GLU A 283 12.95 -14.77 -13.67
N LYS A 284 11.78 -14.18 -13.93
CA LYS A 284 11.63 -12.75 -14.21
C LYS A 284 12.24 -11.86 -13.12
N LEU A 285 12.03 -12.16 -11.85
CA LEU A 285 12.57 -11.33 -10.76
C LEU A 285 14.10 -11.38 -10.71
N GLY A 286 14.68 -12.58 -10.86
CA GLY A 286 16.14 -12.77 -10.91
C GLY A 286 16.76 -11.93 -12.01
N GLU A 287 16.26 -12.06 -13.24
CA GLU A 287 16.74 -11.28 -14.38
C GLU A 287 16.62 -9.77 -14.15
N MET A 288 15.48 -9.31 -13.60
CA MET A 288 15.25 -7.90 -13.36
C MET A 288 16.21 -7.33 -12.32
N ILE A 289 16.48 -8.08 -11.25
CA ILE A 289 17.46 -7.68 -10.23
C ILE A 289 18.85 -7.66 -10.85
N GLU A 290 19.28 -8.70 -11.56
CA GLU A 290 20.60 -8.74 -12.19
C GLU A 290 20.83 -7.59 -13.17
N LYS A 291 19.83 -7.28 -14.02
CA LYS A 291 19.86 -6.13 -14.94
C LYS A 291 19.92 -4.79 -14.20
N SER A 292 19.27 -4.68 -13.04
CA SER A 292 19.19 -3.44 -12.26
C SER A 292 20.40 -3.21 -11.35
N VAL A 293 21.08 -4.28 -10.92
CA VAL A 293 22.26 -4.23 -10.05
C VAL A 293 23.51 -3.91 -10.88
N VAL A 294 23.50 -2.73 -11.53
CA VAL A 294 24.73 -2.01 -11.89
C VAL A 294 25.12 -1.19 -10.66
N LEU A 295 25.72 -1.85 -9.67
CA LEU A 295 26.29 -1.14 -8.52
C LEU A 295 27.50 -0.36 -9.03
N PRO A 296 27.51 0.98 -8.98
CA PRO A 296 28.73 1.72 -9.21
C PRO A 296 29.58 1.55 -7.94
N MET A 297 30.32 0.45 -7.88
CA MET A 297 31.18 0.11 -6.73
C MET A 297 32.22 1.20 -6.47
N ASP A 298 32.53 2.05 -7.47
CA ASP A 298 33.63 3.02 -7.40
C ASP A 298 33.23 4.48 -7.70
N LYS A 299 31.94 4.83 -7.72
CA LYS A 299 31.53 6.23 -7.95
C LYS A 299 31.21 6.95 -6.64
N ASP A 300 31.83 8.12 -6.48
CA ASP A 300 31.46 9.11 -5.48
C ASP A 300 30.00 9.56 -5.64
N ILE A 301 29.51 10.37 -4.69
CA ILE A 301 28.12 10.86 -4.69
C ILE A 301 27.74 11.52 -6.03
N ASN A 302 28.67 12.25 -6.66
CA ASN A 302 28.42 12.93 -7.94
C ASN A 302 28.24 11.93 -9.09
N GLY A 303 29.06 10.87 -9.14
CA GLY A 303 28.91 9.83 -10.14
C GLY A 303 27.64 8.98 -9.95
N ARG A 304 27.13 8.88 -8.72
CA ARG A 304 25.82 8.25 -8.43
C ARG A 304 24.66 9.16 -8.83
N LEU A 305 24.75 10.47 -8.60
CA LEU A 305 23.75 11.46 -9.02
C LEU A 305 23.62 11.53 -10.53
N LYS A 306 24.74 11.56 -11.27
CA LYS A 306 24.71 11.52 -12.75
C LYS A 306 24.07 10.24 -13.31
N LEU A 307 24.27 9.10 -12.65
CA LEU A 307 23.59 7.85 -13.04
C LEU A 307 22.08 7.94 -12.84
N LEU A 308 21.63 8.56 -11.74
CA LEU A 308 20.21 8.82 -11.50
C LEU A 308 19.62 9.78 -12.53
N GLU A 309 20.31 10.89 -12.82
CA GLU A 309 19.91 11.86 -13.84
C GLU A 309 19.76 11.19 -15.21
N ASN A 310 20.77 10.45 -15.67
CA ASN A 310 20.71 9.73 -16.94
C ASN A 310 19.58 8.69 -16.96
N TYR A 311 19.34 7.98 -15.86
CA TYR A 311 18.26 7.00 -15.77
C TYR A 311 16.88 7.66 -15.96
N PHE A 312 16.66 8.85 -15.38
CA PHE A 312 15.43 9.62 -15.56
C PHE A 312 15.29 10.25 -16.95
N GLU A 313 16.38 10.45 -17.68
CA GLU A 313 16.36 10.94 -19.06
C GLU A 313 16.07 9.84 -20.09
N THR A 314 16.36 8.58 -19.75
CA THR A 314 16.19 7.42 -20.63
C THR A 314 14.86 6.66 -20.46
N MET A 315 14.03 7.03 -19.48
CA MET A 315 12.66 6.51 -19.30
C MET A 315 11.62 7.54 -19.73
#